data_AF-A0A817KG59-F1
#
_entry.id   AF-A0A817KG59-F1
#
_cell.length_a   1.000
_cell.length_b   1.000
_cell.length_c   1.000
_cell.angle_alpha   90.00
_cell.angle_beta   90.00
_cell.angle_gamma   90.00
#
_symmetry.space_group_name_H-M   'P 1'
#
loop_
_entity.id
_entity.type
_entity.pdbx_description
1 polymer ?
#
loop_
_entity_poly.entity_id
_entity_poly.type
_entity_poly.pdbx_seq_one_letter_code
_entity_poly.pdbx_strand_id
1 'polypeptide(L)'
;MFENVDNHHTFWHCLHGNGYLKPCPASSIWSQVDCQCVRNTMLPTVTVTTTTTEETVLPTTETISNCLDSNLITFENASNYSKISNGYYGLTWTNAYVLDTQIYPQWSESGFYSAIKSGTWVAFNMNGERMTISIDTPSTFSIKSFVVSSAWNDYVTLSMVSQRASTYYKEASFKIEKNRSTTIELNWFDINAITFYASINNSLHGEVFVIDDLCLDSTTLSTSTSAGIEDKCSLNEIFYQGHCYYLNGVGGECPYGYSLGSETVLSVIADSFIGLNYKTAISNNCCVVTSEKSSNYGINSTDQCNKQGPFTVVPSYNGGGCRNYTTRHSRQLTFCMSN
;
A
#
# COMPACT_ATOMS: atom_id res chain seq x y z
N MET A 1 -28.86 -4.43 4.98
CA MET A 1 -29.72 -5.17 4.02
C MET A 1 -28.76 -5.91 3.11
N PHE A 2 -29.08 -7.14 2.71
CA PHE A 2 -28.19 -7.99 1.92
C PHE A 2 -28.95 -8.60 0.74
N GLU A 3 -28.26 -8.90 -0.36
CA GLU A 3 -28.86 -9.56 -1.51
C GLU A 3 -29.37 -10.96 -1.12
N ASN A 4 -30.55 -11.32 -1.61
CA ASN A 4 -30.97 -12.71 -1.62
C ASN A 4 -30.46 -13.37 -2.90
N VAL A 5 -29.41 -14.19 -2.79
CA VAL A 5 -28.80 -14.90 -3.91
C VAL A 5 -29.74 -15.87 -4.62
N ASP A 6 -30.82 -16.31 -3.94
CA ASP A 6 -31.79 -17.24 -4.52
C ASP A 6 -32.91 -16.53 -5.29
N ASN A 7 -33.14 -15.23 -5.03
CA ASN A 7 -34.25 -14.50 -5.62
C ASN A 7 -34.04 -12.97 -5.57
N HIS A 8 -33.69 -12.38 -6.71
CA HIS A 8 -33.46 -10.95 -6.89
C HIS A 8 -34.69 -10.06 -6.61
N HIS A 9 -35.90 -10.60 -6.47
CA HIS A 9 -37.10 -9.85 -6.04
C HIS A 9 -37.24 -9.78 -4.52
N THR A 10 -36.28 -10.28 -3.77
CA THR A 10 -36.28 -10.25 -2.32
C THR A 10 -34.90 -9.86 -1.80
N PHE A 11 -34.84 -9.35 -0.58
CA PHE A 11 -33.60 -9.01 0.09
C PHE A 11 -33.68 -9.37 1.58
N TRP A 12 -32.52 -9.59 2.18
CA TRP A 12 -32.41 -9.86 3.61
C TRP A 12 -32.33 -8.54 4.38
N HIS A 13 -33.25 -8.34 5.31
CA HIS A 13 -33.23 -7.25 6.26
C HIS A 13 -32.94 -7.80 7.65
N CYS A 14 -31.86 -7.33 8.30
CA CYS A 14 -31.54 -7.75 9.65
C CYS A 14 -32.13 -6.76 10.66
N LEU A 15 -32.99 -7.26 11.55
CA LEU A 15 -33.51 -6.48 12.67
C LEU A 15 -33.25 -7.25 13.97
N HIS A 16 -32.53 -6.63 14.91
CA HIS A 16 -32.10 -7.24 16.18
C HIS A 16 -31.35 -8.58 15.99
N GLY A 17 -30.47 -8.67 15.00
CA GLY A 17 -29.68 -9.87 14.72
C GLY A 17 -30.45 -11.00 14.01
N ASN A 18 -31.75 -10.84 13.76
CA ASN A 18 -32.54 -11.81 13.01
C ASN A 18 -32.69 -11.35 11.55
N GLY A 19 -32.37 -12.23 10.61
CA GLY A 19 -32.57 -12.00 9.18
C GLY A 19 -34.03 -12.24 8.79
N TYR A 20 -34.65 -11.25 8.17
CA TYR A 20 -35.99 -11.34 7.61
C TYR A 20 -35.91 -11.17 6.10
N LEU A 21 -36.52 -12.09 5.37
CA LEU A 21 -36.69 -11.92 3.94
C LEU A 21 -37.78 -10.89 3.68
N LYS A 22 -37.47 -9.87 2.88
CA LYS A 22 -38.41 -8.82 2.48
C LYS A 22 -38.57 -8.82 0.97
N PRO A 23 -39.79 -8.75 0.44
CA PRO A 23 -40.02 -8.62 -0.99
C PRO A 23 -39.76 -7.18 -1.43
N CYS A 24 -39.22 -7.04 -2.64
CA CYS A 24 -39.25 -5.79 -3.37
C CYS A 24 -40.68 -5.52 -3.91
N PRO A 25 -41.07 -4.25 -4.12
CA PRO A 25 -42.29 -3.90 -4.85
C PRO A 25 -42.38 -4.61 -6.22
N ALA A 26 -43.59 -4.85 -6.71
CA ALA A 26 -43.80 -5.47 -8.01
C ALA A 26 -42.97 -4.79 -9.11
N SER A 27 -42.31 -5.59 -9.95
CA SER A 27 -41.44 -5.13 -11.05
C SER A 27 -40.17 -4.39 -10.63
N SER A 28 -39.71 -4.56 -9.38
CA SER A 28 -38.39 -4.10 -8.93
C SER A 28 -37.51 -5.27 -8.48
N ILE A 29 -36.20 -5.06 -8.55
CA ILE A 29 -35.15 -5.99 -8.09
C ILE A 29 -34.28 -5.29 -7.05
N TRP A 30 -33.68 -6.06 -6.15
CA TRP A 30 -32.74 -5.51 -5.17
C TRP A 30 -31.43 -5.09 -5.83
N SER A 31 -30.99 -3.85 -5.60
CA SER A 31 -29.65 -3.36 -5.96
C SER A 31 -28.76 -3.37 -4.72
N GLN A 32 -27.69 -4.17 -4.73
CA GLN A 32 -26.70 -4.15 -3.64
C GLN A 32 -25.95 -2.82 -3.60
N VAL A 33 -25.66 -2.24 -4.78
CA VAL A 33 -24.95 -0.96 -4.91
C VAL A 33 -25.75 0.18 -4.28
N ASP A 34 -27.05 0.25 -4.57
CA ASP A 34 -27.90 1.34 -4.09
C ASP A 34 -28.57 1.03 -2.74
N CYS A 35 -28.43 -0.21 -2.24
CA CYS A 35 -29.09 -0.71 -1.04
C CYS A 35 -30.61 -0.46 -1.02
N GLN A 36 -31.26 -0.60 -2.19
CA GLN A 36 -32.70 -0.40 -2.35
C GLN A 36 -33.26 -1.23 -3.51
N CYS A 37 -34.59 -1.40 -3.53
CA CYS A 37 -35.29 -1.98 -4.67
C CYS A 37 -35.39 -0.96 -5.81
N VAL A 38 -34.81 -1.27 -6.97
CA VAL A 38 -34.85 -0.43 -8.17
C VAL A 38 -35.82 -1.01 -9.19
N ARG A 39 -36.59 -0.17 -9.88
CA ARG A 39 -37.47 -0.65 -10.95
C ARG A 39 -36.62 -1.30 -12.03
N ASN A 40 -37.08 -2.42 -12.56
CA ASN A 40 -36.46 -3.10 -13.68
C ASN A 40 -36.73 -2.33 -15.00
N THR A 41 -36.28 -1.07 -15.07
CA THR A 41 -36.34 -0.26 -16.27
C THR A 41 -35.07 -0.50 -17.07
N MET A 42 -35.09 -1.55 -17.88
CA MET A 42 -34.09 -1.83 -18.93
C MET A 42 -32.65 -1.68 -18.47
N LEU A 43 -32.17 -2.58 -17.60
CA LEU A 43 -30.74 -2.88 -17.56
C LEU A 43 -30.35 -3.43 -18.94
N PRO A 44 -29.26 -2.93 -19.57
CA PRO A 44 -28.75 -3.51 -20.81
C PRO A 44 -28.49 -5.00 -20.59
N THR A 45 -28.88 -5.83 -21.56
CA THR A 45 -28.72 -7.28 -21.56
C THR A 45 -27.32 -7.67 -21.11
N VAL A 46 -27.15 -8.01 -19.83
CA VAL A 46 -25.95 -8.64 -19.32
C VAL A 46 -26.09 -10.11 -19.68
N THR A 47 -25.25 -10.57 -20.61
CA THR A 47 -25.13 -11.98 -20.95
C THR A 47 -24.64 -12.70 -19.69
N VAL A 48 -25.55 -13.37 -18.99
CA VAL A 48 -25.23 -14.23 -17.86
C VAL A 48 -24.52 -15.47 -18.41
N THR A 49 -23.20 -15.49 -18.29
CA THR A 49 -22.43 -16.72 -18.42
C THR A 49 -22.75 -17.58 -17.19
N THR A 50 -23.53 -18.63 -17.39
CA THR A 50 -23.80 -19.64 -16.35
C THR A 50 -22.50 -20.31 -15.96
N THR A 51 -21.95 -19.95 -14.81
CA THR A 51 -20.90 -20.71 -14.15
C THR A 51 -21.54 -21.90 -13.46
N THR A 52 -21.26 -23.09 -13.98
CA THR A 52 -21.54 -24.39 -13.36
C THR A 52 -21.02 -24.42 -11.93
N THR A 53 -21.87 -24.89 -11.01
CA THR A 53 -21.50 -25.23 -9.63
C THR A 53 -20.39 -26.28 -9.67
N GLU A 54 -19.15 -25.84 -9.46
CA GLU A 54 -17.99 -26.70 -9.31
C GLU A 54 -18.00 -27.33 -7.93
N GLU A 55 -17.80 -28.64 -7.95
CA GLU A 55 -17.70 -29.55 -6.82
C GLU A 55 -16.64 -29.07 -5.84
N THR A 56 -16.88 -29.24 -4.54
CA THR A 56 -15.95 -28.82 -3.48
C THR A 56 -14.75 -29.76 -3.47
N VAL A 57 -13.79 -29.49 -4.35
CA VAL A 57 -12.49 -30.16 -4.37
C VAL A 57 -11.73 -29.69 -3.13
N LEU A 58 -11.42 -30.60 -2.21
CA LEU A 58 -10.49 -30.34 -1.13
C LEU A 58 -9.18 -29.84 -1.76
N PRO A 59 -8.62 -28.70 -1.33
CA PRO A 59 -7.39 -28.18 -1.90
C PRO A 59 -6.30 -29.22 -1.68
N THR A 60 -5.86 -29.85 -2.78
CA THR A 60 -4.58 -30.53 -2.82
C THR A 60 -3.53 -29.51 -2.40
N THR A 61 -2.59 -29.93 -1.55
CA THR A 61 -1.40 -29.18 -1.13
C THR A 61 -0.56 -28.80 -2.36
N GLU A 62 -1.03 -27.84 -3.12
CA GLU A 62 -0.25 -27.14 -4.11
C GLU A 62 0.74 -26.25 -3.35
N THR A 63 1.98 -26.37 -3.81
CA THR A 63 3.12 -25.56 -3.43
C THR A 63 2.71 -24.12 -3.15
N ILE A 64 2.84 -23.72 -1.88
CA ILE A 64 2.76 -22.33 -1.42
C ILE A 64 3.47 -21.48 -2.46
N SER A 65 2.69 -20.61 -3.11
CA SER A 65 3.15 -19.73 -4.16
C SER A 65 4.47 -19.09 -3.70
N ASN A 66 5.57 -19.37 -4.40
CA ASN A 66 6.88 -18.80 -4.09
C ASN A 66 6.77 -17.26 -4.16
N CYS A 67 6.76 -16.62 -2.99
CA CYS A 67 7.06 -15.20 -2.90
C CYS A 67 8.55 -15.04 -3.09
N LEU A 68 8.98 -14.14 -3.96
CA LEU A 68 10.41 -13.79 -3.99
C LEU A 68 10.75 -13.06 -2.69
N ASP A 69 11.90 -13.38 -2.09
CA ASP A 69 12.32 -12.81 -0.80
C ASP A 69 12.29 -11.27 -0.78
N SER A 70 12.57 -10.61 -1.91
CA SER A 70 12.54 -9.14 -2.02
C SER A 70 11.14 -8.53 -1.88
N ASN A 71 10.08 -9.31 -2.08
CA ASN A 71 8.69 -8.85 -2.01
C ASN A 71 7.94 -9.40 -0.81
N LEU A 72 8.63 -10.20 0.00
CA LEU A 72 8.08 -10.76 1.22
C LEU A 72 8.30 -9.78 2.36
N ILE A 73 7.21 -9.34 2.98
CA ILE A 73 7.25 -8.50 4.17
C ILE A 73 6.98 -9.39 5.38
N THR A 74 8.04 -9.64 6.14
CA THR A 74 8.05 -10.47 7.36
C THR A 74 8.04 -9.64 8.65
N PHE A 75 8.02 -8.30 8.54
CA PHE A 75 8.02 -7.34 9.66
C PHE A 75 9.23 -7.36 10.62
N GLU A 76 10.19 -8.28 10.44
CA GLU A 76 11.39 -8.46 11.27
C GLU A 76 12.27 -7.21 11.43
N ASN A 77 12.23 -6.31 10.45
CA ASN A 77 13.03 -5.07 10.44
C ASN A 77 12.30 -3.87 11.08
N ALA A 78 11.14 -4.09 11.71
CA ALA A 78 10.38 -3.02 12.33
C ALA A 78 10.83 -2.74 13.79
N SER A 79 10.53 -1.56 14.30
CA SER A 79 10.82 -1.20 15.69
C SER A 79 9.79 -1.80 16.67
N ASN A 80 10.24 -2.15 17.87
CA ASN A 80 9.45 -2.92 18.83
C ASN A 80 8.16 -2.23 19.28
N TYR A 81 7.05 -3.01 19.29
CA TYR A 81 5.69 -2.62 19.68
C TYR A 81 5.31 -1.21 19.19
N SER A 82 5.59 -0.93 17.92
CA SER A 82 5.45 0.41 17.37
C SER A 82 4.51 0.41 16.18
N LYS A 83 3.95 1.60 15.92
CA LYS A 83 3.23 1.85 14.68
C LYS A 83 4.20 1.66 13.51
N ILE A 84 3.79 0.92 12.48
CA ILE A 84 4.58 0.80 11.26
C ILE A 84 4.74 2.20 10.66
N SER A 85 5.99 2.59 10.42
CA SER A 85 6.30 3.90 9.86
C SER A 85 5.90 3.95 8.38
N ASN A 86 5.37 5.08 7.93
CA ASN A 86 5.16 5.31 6.51
C ASN A 86 6.51 5.25 5.77
N GLY A 87 6.51 4.68 4.57
CA GLY A 87 7.70 4.36 3.80
C GLY A 87 8.28 2.97 4.10
N TYR A 88 7.76 2.23 5.09
CA TYR A 88 8.12 0.84 5.31
C TYR A 88 7.75 0.01 4.06
N TYR A 89 8.77 -0.51 3.36
CA TYR A 89 8.66 -1.12 2.03
C TYR A 89 8.03 -0.21 0.95
N GLY A 90 8.22 1.11 1.07
CA GLY A 90 7.67 2.08 0.11
C GLY A 90 6.15 2.26 0.20
N LEU A 91 5.53 1.77 1.29
CA LEU A 91 4.09 1.82 1.50
C LEU A 91 3.72 2.78 2.64
N THR A 92 2.52 3.33 2.57
CA THR A 92 1.86 4.09 3.62
C THR A 92 0.95 3.18 4.42
N TRP A 93 1.13 3.21 5.75
CA TRP A 93 0.48 2.30 6.69
C TRP A 93 -0.41 3.09 7.65
N THR A 94 -1.72 2.81 7.63
CA THR A 94 -2.69 3.41 8.55
C THR A 94 -3.21 2.35 9.51
N ASN A 95 -3.15 2.65 10.81
CA ASN A 95 -3.53 1.76 11.90
C ASN A 95 -2.87 0.36 11.82
N ALA A 96 -1.61 0.31 11.41
CA ALA A 96 -0.82 -0.91 11.40
C ALA A 96 0.29 -0.81 12.45
N TYR A 97 0.41 -1.83 13.28
CA TYR A 97 1.39 -1.94 14.34
C TYR A 97 2.13 -3.25 14.18
N VAL A 98 3.34 -3.32 14.72
CA VAL A 98 4.13 -4.56 14.77
C VAL A 98 4.32 -5.03 16.19
N LEU A 99 4.49 -6.34 16.34
CA LEU A 99 4.75 -6.97 17.62
C LEU A 99 5.76 -8.11 17.45
N ASP A 100 6.81 -8.09 18.28
CA ASP A 100 7.68 -9.25 18.48
C ASP A 100 7.02 -10.19 19.48
N THR A 101 6.59 -11.35 19.01
CA THR A 101 5.87 -12.33 19.82
C THR A 101 6.72 -12.87 20.95
N GLN A 102 8.05 -12.95 20.80
CA GLN A 102 8.93 -13.48 21.86
C GLN A 102 8.92 -12.63 23.15
N ILE A 103 8.56 -11.35 23.04
CA ILE A 103 8.52 -10.42 24.17
C ILE A 103 7.22 -10.57 24.97
N TYR A 104 6.19 -11.19 24.38
CA TYR A 104 4.87 -11.38 24.98
C TYR A 104 4.47 -12.86 25.08
N PRO A 105 5.24 -13.70 25.80
CA PRO A 105 4.97 -15.14 25.94
C PRO A 105 3.59 -15.46 26.53
N GLN A 106 3.01 -14.55 27.31
CA GLN A 106 1.65 -14.68 27.84
C GLN A 106 0.56 -14.69 26.75
N TRP A 107 0.89 -14.35 25.49
CA TRP A 107 -0.02 -14.37 24.35
C TRP A 107 0.16 -15.60 23.47
N SER A 108 0.84 -16.65 23.95
CA SER A 108 1.09 -17.89 23.19
C SER A 108 -0.17 -18.60 22.68
N GLU A 109 -1.33 -18.35 23.29
CA GLU A 109 -2.65 -18.89 22.90
C GLU A 109 -3.52 -17.88 22.13
N SER A 110 -2.90 -16.85 21.55
CA SER A 110 -3.57 -15.83 20.76
C SER A 110 -3.23 -15.94 19.28
N GLY A 111 -3.98 -15.21 18.45
CA GLY A 111 -3.68 -15.10 17.02
C GLY A 111 -2.29 -14.56 16.70
N PHE A 112 -1.69 -13.78 17.62
CA PHE A 112 -0.33 -13.27 17.42
C PHE A 112 0.68 -14.39 17.18
N TYR A 113 0.55 -15.50 17.90
CA TYR A 113 1.40 -16.67 17.72
C TYR A 113 0.94 -17.56 16.56
N SER A 114 -0.36 -17.69 16.37
CA SER A 114 -0.90 -18.52 15.29
C SER A 114 -0.59 -17.97 13.90
N ALA A 115 -0.42 -16.66 13.75
CA ALA A 115 -0.10 -16.01 12.48
C ALA A 115 1.37 -16.11 12.07
N ILE A 116 2.29 -16.37 13.03
CA ILE A 116 3.73 -16.42 12.73
C ILE A 116 4.00 -17.49 11.69
N LYS A 117 4.56 -17.05 10.57
CA LYS A 117 5.02 -17.93 9.49
C LYS A 117 6.51 -17.76 9.25
N SER A 118 7.04 -16.55 9.44
CA SER A 118 8.47 -16.28 9.42
C SER A 118 8.90 -15.49 10.67
N GLY A 119 10.13 -15.74 11.11
CA GLY A 119 10.73 -15.02 12.25
C GLY A 119 9.88 -15.03 13.53
N THR A 120 9.67 -13.85 14.12
CA THR A 120 8.95 -13.65 15.38
C THR A 120 8.03 -12.43 15.37
N TRP A 121 8.08 -11.62 14.31
CA TRP A 121 7.36 -10.37 14.20
C TRP A 121 6.11 -10.53 13.37
N VAL A 122 5.04 -9.87 13.80
CA VAL A 122 3.76 -9.86 13.09
C VAL A 122 3.20 -8.44 13.06
N ALA A 123 2.39 -8.12 12.04
CA ALA A 123 1.66 -6.87 11.97
C ALA A 123 0.19 -7.06 12.39
N PHE A 124 -0.43 -6.03 12.96
CA PHE A 124 -1.81 -6.08 13.43
C PHE A 124 -2.49 -4.71 13.38
N ASN A 125 -3.82 -4.70 13.43
CA ASN A 125 -4.60 -3.48 13.57
C ASN A 125 -4.86 -3.15 15.04
N MET A 126 -4.67 -1.89 15.44
CA MET A 126 -4.91 -1.49 16.83
C MET A 126 -6.41 -1.30 17.09
N ASN A 127 -6.87 -1.70 18.28
CA ASN A 127 -8.23 -1.50 18.80
C ASN A 127 -9.38 -2.02 17.92
N GLY A 128 -9.10 -2.93 16.99
CA GLY A 128 -10.10 -3.42 16.04
C GLY A 128 -10.49 -2.41 14.95
N GLU A 129 -9.79 -1.27 14.86
CA GLU A 129 -10.03 -0.28 13.81
C GLU A 129 -9.52 -0.77 12.45
N ARG A 130 -9.96 -0.13 11.35
CA ARG A 130 -9.55 -0.52 9.99
C ARG A 130 -8.06 -0.29 9.80
N MET A 131 -7.36 -1.25 9.19
CA MET A 131 -5.97 -1.09 8.74
C MET A 131 -5.96 -0.78 7.25
N THR A 132 -5.13 0.15 6.81
CA THR A 132 -4.98 0.45 5.37
C THR A 132 -3.52 0.39 4.97
N ILE A 133 -3.25 -0.30 3.86
CA ILE A 133 -1.96 -0.28 3.16
C ILE A 133 -2.20 0.48 1.86
N SER A 134 -1.37 1.47 1.58
CA SER A 134 -1.56 2.35 0.42
C SER A 134 -0.24 2.84 -0.17
N ILE A 135 -0.31 3.32 -1.40
CA ILE A 135 0.74 4.09 -2.06
C ILE A 135 0.09 5.30 -2.74
N ASP A 136 0.82 6.41 -2.84
CA ASP A 136 0.29 7.61 -3.48
C ASP A 136 0.07 7.41 -4.98
N THR A 137 -1.06 7.90 -5.47
CA THR A 137 -1.34 7.91 -6.91
C THR A 137 -0.33 8.79 -7.65
N PRO A 138 0.11 8.41 -8.87
CA PRO A 138 -0.46 7.37 -9.74
C PRO A 138 0.14 5.97 -9.52
N SER A 139 0.99 5.79 -8.51
CA SER A 139 1.61 4.49 -8.24
C SER A 139 0.56 3.45 -7.82
N THR A 140 0.87 2.20 -8.10
CA THR A 140 0.09 1.04 -7.70
C THR A 140 1.02 -0.01 -7.11
N PHE A 141 0.43 -1.02 -6.48
CA PHE A 141 1.07 -2.27 -6.07
C PHE A 141 0.10 -3.42 -6.30
N SER A 142 0.60 -4.65 -6.15
CA SER A 142 -0.23 -5.85 -6.16
C SER A 142 0.06 -6.70 -4.95
N ILE A 143 -1.00 -7.31 -4.43
CA ILE A 143 -0.91 -8.29 -3.35
C ILE A 143 -1.17 -9.66 -3.93
N LYS A 144 -0.21 -10.56 -3.71
CA LYS A 144 -0.34 -11.96 -4.09
C LYS A 144 -1.03 -12.73 -2.96
N SER A 145 -0.44 -12.70 -1.77
CA SER A 145 -0.93 -13.43 -0.61
C SER A 145 -0.45 -12.82 0.72
N PHE A 146 -1.00 -13.29 1.83
CA PHE A 146 -0.49 -13.07 3.17
C PHE A 146 -0.99 -14.16 4.12
N VAL A 147 -0.35 -14.33 5.27
CA VAL A 147 -0.82 -15.17 6.37
C VAL A 147 -1.60 -14.32 7.35
N VAL A 148 -2.71 -14.84 7.87
CA VAL A 148 -3.55 -14.11 8.83
C VAL A 148 -4.15 -15.03 9.89
N SER A 149 -4.40 -14.46 11.07
CA SER A 149 -5.23 -15.04 12.14
C SER A 149 -6.05 -13.92 12.81
N SER A 150 -7.04 -14.27 13.62
CA SER A 150 -7.70 -13.32 14.52
C SER A 150 -6.99 -13.30 15.87
N ALA A 151 -6.80 -12.14 16.50
CA ALA A 151 -6.02 -12.07 17.74
C ALA A 151 -6.71 -12.77 18.91
N TRP A 152 -8.03 -12.62 19.05
CA TRP A 152 -8.74 -12.93 20.30
C TRP A 152 -9.91 -13.89 20.20
N ASN A 153 -10.54 -14.01 19.03
CA ASN A 153 -11.82 -14.71 18.88
C ASN A 153 -11.81 -15.60 17.65
N ASP A 154 -12.51 -16.73 17.68
CA ASP A 154 -12.71 -17.57 16.51
C ASP A 154 -13.87 -17.06 15.63
N TYR A 155 -13.92 -17.56 14.39
CA TYR A 155 -14.99 -17.28 13.41
C TYR A 155 -15.15 -15.79 13.06
N VAL A 156 -14.09 -15.01 13.22
CA VAL A 156 -14.02 -13.61 12.79
C VAL A 156 -14.09 -13.57 11.26
N THR A 157 -14.91 -12.67 10.71
CA THR A 157 -14.89 -12.37 9.29
C THR A 157 -13.88 -11.26 9.04
N LEU A 158 -12.82 -11.56 8.29
CA LEU A 158 -11.93 -10.56 7.71
C LEU A 158 -12.49 -10.12 6.36
N SER A 159 -12.81 -8.84 6.23
CA SER A 159 -13.25 -8.19 5.00
C SER A 159 -12.18 -7.25 4.48
N MET A 160 -12.03 -7.22 3.16
CA MET A 160 -11.05 -6.39 2.47
C MET A 160 -11.70 -5.67 1.30
N VAL A 161 -11.33 -4.42 1.12
CA VAL A 161 -11.70 -3.62 -0.05
C VAL A 161 -10.47 -2.92 -0.60
N SER A 162 -10.23 -3.06 -1.90
CA SER A 162 -9.17 -2.37 -2.61
C SER A 162 -9.68 -1.17 -3.40
N GLN A 163 -8.78 -0.24 -3.67
CA GLN A 163 -9.03 0.92 -4.50
C GLN A 163 -7.98 1.04 -5.60
N ARG A 164 -8.40 1.64 -6.71
CA ARG A 164 -7.52 2.17 -7.76
C ARG A 164 -7.86 3.65 -7.94
N ALA A 165 -6.89 4.52 -7.64
CA ALA A 165 -7.12 5.93 -7.42
C ALA A 165 -8.20 6.18 -6.35
N SER A 166 -9.29 6.85 -6.69
CA SER A 166 -10.42 7.13 -5.78
C SER A 166 -11.58 6.14 -5.93
N THR A 167 -11.43 5.09 -6.74
CA THR A 167 -12.52 4.18 -7.10
C THR A 167 -12.34 2.85 -6.40
N TYR A 168 -13.40 2.34 -5.77
CA TYR A 168 -13.45 0.96 -5.27
C TYR A 168 -13.25 -0.03 -6.41
N TYR A 169 -12.38 -1.01 -6.20
CA TYR A 169 -11.95 -1.91 -7.28
C TYR A 169 -12.33 -3.37 -7.04
N LYS A 170 -11.90 -3.96 -5.92
CA LYS A 170 -12.19 -5.36 -5.57
C LYS A 170 -12.52 -5.49 -4.09
N GLU A 171 -13.33 -6.48 -3.76
CA GLU A 171 -13.63 -6.85 -2.37
C GLU A 171 -13.53 -8.37 -2.17
N ALA A 172 -13.20 -8.79 -0.96
CA ALA A 172 -13.22 -10.19 -0.55
C ALA A 172 -13.49 -10.31 0.96
N SER A 173 -13.96 -11.47 1.40
CA SER A 173 -14.13 -11.77 2.82
C SER A 173 -13.82 -13.23 3.13
N PHE A 174 -13.17 -13.48 4.25
CA PHE A 174 -12.75 -14.80 4.70
C PHE A 174 -13.04 -15.00 6.18
N LYS A 175 -13.27 -16.24 6.59
CA LYS A 175 -13.32 -16.61 8.00
C LYS A 175 -11.90 -16.90 8.48
N ILE A 176 -11.53 -16.31 9.62
CA ILE A 176 -10.25 -16.50 10.28
C ILE A 176 -10.48 -16.91 11.74
N GLU A 177 -9.49 -17.60 12.30
CA GLU A 177 -9.56 -18.22 13.63
C GLU A 177 -8.35 -17.81 14.48
N LYS A 178 -8.50 -17.90 15.80
CA LYS A 178 -7.48 -17.46 16.74
C LYS A 178 -6.33 -18.45 16.83
N ASN A 179 -6.65 -19.74 16.81
CA ASN A 179 -5.68 -20.82 17.04
C ASN A 179 -5.15 -21.42 15.72
N ARG A 180 -5.35 -20.73 14.59
CA ARG A 180 -5.00 -21.25 13.28
C ARG A 180 -4.64 -20.12 12.31
N SER A 181 -3.48 -20.23 11.66
CA SER A 181 -3.15 -19.40 10.51
C SER A 181 -3.98 -19.79 9.28
N THR A 182 -4.38 -18.79 8.53
CA THR A 182 -4.97 -18.91 7.20
C THR A 182 -4.10 -18.16 6.22
N THR A 183 -3.60 -18.84 5.19
CA THR A 183 -3.00 -18.16 4.04
C THR A 183 -4.12 -17.71 3.11
N ILE A 184 -4.18 -16.41 2.83
CA ILE A 184 -5.13 -15.84 1.87
C ILE A 184 -4.36 -15.52 0.60
N GLU A 185 -4.79 -16.09 -0.51
CA GLU A 185 -4.33 -15.72 -1.85
C GLU A 185 -5.35 -14.75 -2.47
N LEU A 186 -4.91 -13.52 -2.73
CA LEU A 186 -5.75 -12.50 -3.34
C LEU A 186 -5.49 -12.38 -4.85
N ASN A 187 -4.22 -12.36 -5.26
CA ASN A 187 -3.82 -12.04 -6.63
C ASN A 187 -4.50 -10.76 -7.14
N TRP A 188 -4.45 -9.70 -6.32
CA TRP A 188 -5.03 -8.40 -6.64
C TRP A 188 -3.96 -7.49 -7.22
N PHE A 189 -4.14 -7.11 -8.48
CA PHE A 189 -3.19 -6.29 -9.23
C PHE A 189 -3.65 -4.85 -9.44
N ASP A 190 -2.69 -3.95 -9.66
CA ASP A 190 -2.89 -2.53 -10.01
C ASP A 190 -3.77 -1.74 -9.03
N ILE A 191 -3.57 -1.95 -7.72
CA ILE A 191 -4.28 -1.22 -6.66
C ILE A 191 -3.38 -0.16 -6.05
N ASN A 192 -3.94 0.96 -5.58
CA ASN A 192 -3.18 1.96 -4.81
C ASN A 192 -3.52 1.92 -3.31
N ALA A 193 -4.56 1.20 -2.93
CA ALA A 193 -4.88 0.95 -1.53
C ALA A 193 -5.62 -0.37 -1.32
N ILE A 194 -5.43 -0.96 -0.16
CA ILE A 194 -6.28 -2.01 0.41
C ILE A 194 -6.62 -1.66 1.86
N THR A 195 -7.89 -1.76 2.21
CA THR A 195 -8.39 -1.57 3.56
C THR A 195 -8.89 -2.90 4.11
N PHE A 196 -8.43 -3.25 5.30
CA PHE A 196 -8.82 -4.44 6.04
C PHE A 196 -9.74 -4.06 7.19
N TYR A 197 -10.73 -4.91 7.46
CA TYR A 197 -11.63 -4.79 8.58
C TYR A 197 -12.05 -6.17 9.06
N ALA A 198 -12.00 -6.42 10.36
CA ALA A 198 -12.40 -7.69 10.95
C ALA A 198 -13.60 -7.50 11.87
N SER A 199 -14.58 -8.41 11.85
CA SER A 199 -15.74 -8.36 12.73
C SER A 199 -16.33 -9.75 13.02
N ILE A 200 -17.01 -9.87 14.16
CA ILE A 200 -17.83 -11.03 14.52
C ILE A 200 -19.30 -10.66 14.35
N ASN A 201 -20.07 -11.47 13.63
CA ASN A 201 -21.53 -11.30 13.50
C ASN A 201 -21.96 -9.87 13.08
N ASN A 202 -21.14 -9.17 12.30
CA ASN A 202 -21.35 -7.77 11.93
C ASN A 202 -21.45 -6.81 13.14
N SER A 203 -20.72 -7.11 14.21
CA SER A 203 -20.55 -6.23 15.37
C SER A 203 -20.09 -4.84 14.93
N LEU A 204 -20.58 -3.81 15.62
CA LEU A 204 -20.12 -2.43 15.44
C LEU A 204 -18.67 -2.23 15.90
N HIS A 205 -18.21 -3.08 16.82
CA HIS A 205 -16.82 -3.12 17.25
C HIS A 205 -16.05 -4.05 16.33
N GLY A 206 -15.00 -3.52 15.71
CA GLY A 206 -14.10 -4.34 14.94
C GLY A 206 -13.22 -5.22 15.82
N GLU A 207 -12.66 -6.25 15.22
CA GLU A 207 -11.77 -7.20 15.87
C GLU A 207 -10.31 -6.93 15.50
N VAL A 208 -9.40 -7.32 16.38
CA VAL A 208 -7.98 -7.33 16.06
C VAL A 208 -7.66 -8.57 15.24
N PHE A 209 -7.03 -8.38 14.09
CA PHE A 209 -6.46 -9.41 13.25
C PHE A 209 -4.95 -9.21 13.15
N VAL A 210 -4.24 -10.30 12.88
CA VAL A 210 -2.79 -10.35 12.82
C VAL A 210 -2.37 -10.89 11.47
N ILE A 211 -1.46 -10.22 10.77
CA ILE A 211 -0.90 -10.64 9.50
C ILE A 211 0.61 -10.89 9.61
N ASP A 212 1.09 -11.81 8.79
CA ASP A 212 2.52 -12.09 8.56
C ASP A 212 2.72 -12.50 7.09
N ASP A 213 3.97 -12.53 6.64
CA ASP A 213 4.37 -12.96 5.30
C ASP A 213 3.53 -12.29 4.18
N LEU A 214 3.39 -10.97 4.26
CA LEU A 214 2.69 -10.21 3.22
C LEU A 214 3.52 -10.24 1.94
N CYS A 215 3.03 -11.01 0.97
CA CYS A 215 3.67 -11.18 -0.31
C CYS A 215 3.14 -10.19 -1.34
N LEU A 216 3.99 -9.23 -1.70
CA LEU A 216 3.74 -8.34 -2.82
C LEU A 216 4.19 -8.99 -4.13
N ASP A 217 3.57 -8.60 -5.24
CA ASP A 217 4.08 -8.98 -6.55
C ASP A 217 5.13 -7.96 -7.03
N SER A 218 6.40 -8.40 -7.17
CA SER A 218 7.51 -7.59 -7.71
C SER A 218 7.20 -6.98 -9.07
N THR A 219 6.29 -7.58 -9.83
CA THR A 219 5.92 -7.02 -11.14
C THR A 219 5.24 -5.65 -11.01
N THR A 220 4.86 -5.20 -9.81
CA THR A 220 3.90 -4.09 -9.63
C THR A 220 4.24 -3.02 -8.60
N LEU A 221 5.44 -2.99 -8.01
CA LEU A 221 6.03 -1.67 -7.67
C LEU A 221 6.49 -0.91 -8.94
N SER A 222 6.17 -1.46 -10.12
CA SER A 222 6.18 -0.76 -11.37
C SER A 222 5.05 0.28 -11.39
N THR A 223 5.41 1.55 -11.47
CA THR A 223 4.55 2.55 -12.12
C THR A 223 4.13 1.97 -13.46
N SER A 224 2.82 1.75 -13.64
CA SER A 224 2.27 1.09 -14.82
C SER A 224 2.72 1.77 -16.11
N THR A 225 3.72 1.20 -16.78
CA THR A 225 3.85 1.25 -18.24
C THR A 225 4.54 -0.04 -18.70
N SER A 226 3.81 -0.76 -19.54
CA SER A 226 4.10 -1.98 -20.28
C SER A 226 5.56 -2.46 -20.40
N ALA A 227 5.71 -3.76 -20.15
CA ALA A 227 6.66 -4.69 -20.78
C ALA A 227 8.16 -4.39 -20.59
N GLY A 228 8.73 -5.02 -19.56
CA GLY A 228 10.08 -5.59 -19.60
C GLY A 228 11.23 -4.61 -19.79
N ILE A 229 11.52 -3.80 -18.79
CA ILE A 229 12.87 -3.25 -18.58
C ILE A 229 13.18 -3.34 -17.08
N GLU A 230 14.19 -4.16 -16.76
CA GLU A 230 14.93 -4.18 -15.49
C GLU A 230 15.09 -2.79 -14.88
N ASP A 231 14.94 -2.73 -13.55
CA ASP A 231 15.47 -1.71 -12.64
C ASP A 231 16.07 -0.47 -13.33
N LYS A 232 15.20 0.48 -13.75
CA LYS A 232 15.59 1.56 -14.68
C LYS A 232 16.56 2.56 -14.08
N CYS A 233 16.62 2.65 -12.75
CA CYS A 233 17.46 3.63 -12.06
C CYS A 233 18.49 2.96 -11.17
N SER A 234 19.66 3.57 -11.10
CA SER A 234 20.76 3.11 -10.26
C SER A 234 20.51 3.44 -8.78
N LEU A 235 21.39 2.94 -7.90
CA LEU A 235 21.41 3.31 -6.48
C LEU A 235 21.42 4.84 -6.29
N ASN A 236 20.63 5.33 -5.33
CA ASN A 236 20.42 6.76 -5.00
C ASN A 236 19.66 7.56 -6.06
N GLU A 237 18.79 6.88 -6.81
CA GLU A 237 17.89 7.51 -7.77
C GLU A 237 16.43 7.17 -7.49
N ILE A 238 15.54 8.03 -7.96
CA ILE A 238 14.09 7.88 -7.88
C ILE A 238 13.56 7.76 -9.30
N PHE A 239 12.82 6.69 -9.61
CA PHE A 239 12.10 6.58 -10.87
C PHE A 239 10.79 7.35 -10.80
N TYR A 240 10.54 8.28 -11.72
CA TYR A 240 9.30 9.03 -11.80
C TYR A 240 8.98 9.39 -13.27
N GLN A 241 7.74 9.18 -13.71
CA GLN A 241 7.28 9.51 -15.08
C GLN A 241 8.23 9.08 -16.21
N GLY A 242 8.87 7.91 -16.11
CA GLY A 242 9.77 7.41 -17.16
C GLY A 242 11.23 7.85 -17.05
N HIS A 243 11.57 8.68 -16.07
CA HIS A 243 12.92 9.21 -15.87
C HIS A 243 13.48 8.84 -14.49
N CYS A 244 14.81 8.80 -14.38
CA CYS A 244 15.55 8.63 -13.14
C CYS A 244 16.02 9.99 -12.62
N TYR A 245 15.70 10.28 -11.37
CA TYR A 245 16.03 11.53 -10.72
C TYR A 245 17.00 11.32 -9.57
N TYR A 246 17.93 12.26 -9.39
CA TYR A 246 18.81 12.23 -8.23
C TYR A 246 19.26 13.62 -7.78
N LEU A 247 19.80 13.69 -6.57
CA LEU A 247 20.49 14.86 -6.02
C LEU A 247 22.00 14.65 -6.02
N ASN A 248 22.75 15.66 -6.46
CA ASN A 248 24.21 15.57 -6.53
C ASN A 248 24.91 16.93 -6.39
N GLY A 249 26.14 16.95 -5.90
CA GLY A 249 26.95 18.16 -5.67
C GLY A 249 27.86 18.50 -6.84
N VAL A 250 27.29 18.61 -8.04
CA VAL A 250 28.02 18.72 -9.33
C VAL A 250 27.99 20.12 -9.96
N GLY A 251 27.62 21.15 -9.21
CA GLY A 251 27.81 22.53 -9.67
C GLY A 251 26.74 23.07 -10.62
N GLY A 252 25.58 22.41 -10.70
CA GLY A 252 24.50 22.77 -11.62
C GLY A 252 24.65 22.17 -13.01
N GLU A 253 25.50 21.15 -13.17
CA GLU A 253 25.71 20.42 -14.42
C GLU A 253 25.46 18.93 -14.21
N CYS A 254 24.58 18.34 -15.04
CA CYS A 254 24.34 16.91 -15.00
C CYS A 254 25.33 16.17 -15.94
N PRO A 255 25.81 14.98 -15.55
CA PRO A 255 26.66 14.16 -16.38
C PRO A 255 25.92 13.68 -17.64
N TYR A 256 26.68 13.16 -18.61
CA TYR A 256 26.13 12.60 -19.84
C TYR A 256 25.01 11.59 -19.58
N GLY A 257 23.93 11.68 -20.36
CA GLY A 257 22.71 10.89 -20.17
C GLY A 257 21.71 11.51 -19.19
N TYR A 258 22.03 12.66 -18.58
CA TYR A 258 21.14 13.39 -17.69
C TYR A 258 21.07 14.88 -18.07
N SER A 259 19.98 15.51 -17.68
CA SER A 259 19.71 16.95 -17.78
C SER A 259 19.16 17.46 -16.46
N LEU A 260 19.07 18.79 -16.29
CA LEU A 260 18.49 19.37 -15.10
C LEU A 260 16.99 19.05 -15.03
N GLY A 261 16.54 18.51 -13.90
CA GLY A 261 15.11 18.27 -13.65
C GLY A 261 14.36 19.56 -13.31
N SER A 262 13.04 19.58 -13.51
CA SER A 262 12.19 20.74 -13.18
C SER A 262 11.86 20.83 -11.70
N GLU A 263 11.73 22.06 -11.18
CA GLU A 263 11.18 22.35 -9.85
C GLU A 263 9.78 21.75 -9.65
N THR A 264 8.96 21.72 -10.70
CA THR A 264 7.62 21.14 -10.63
C THR A 264 7.70 19.66 -10.26
N VAL A 265 8.62 18.92 -10.88
CA VAL A 265 8.83 17.50 -10.56
C VAL A 265 9.46 17.35 -9.18
N LEU A 266 10.48 18.15 -8.86
CA LEU A 266 11.13 18.12 -7.55
C LEU A 266 10.12 18.33 -6.41
N SER A 267 9.13 19.21 -6.60
CA SER A 267 8.09 19.47 -5.61
C SER A 267 7.21 18.26 -5.29
N VAL A 268 7.08 17.33 -6.24
CA VAL A 268 6.26 16.11 -6.09
C VAL A 268 7.08 14.98 -5.49
N ILE A 269 8.34 14.84 -5.88
CA ILE A 269 9.17 13.68 -5.48
C ILE A 269 10.18 13.99 -4.36
N ALA A 270 10.13 15.19 -3.76
CA ALA A 270 11.11 15.60 -2.75
C ALA A 270 11.21 14.61 -1.58
N ASP A 271 10.07 14.16 -1.04
CA ASP A 271 10.02 13.26 0.12
C ASP A 271 10.63 11.88 -0.17
N SER A 272 10.62 11.45 -1.43
CA SER A 272 11.21 10.18 -1.86
C SER A 272 12.75 10.18 -1.80
N PHE A 273 13.38 11.33 -1.53
CA PHE A 273 14.83 11.41 -1.29
C PHE A 273 15.25 11.01 0.13
N ILE A 274 14.33 10.86 1.08
CA ILE A 274 14.66 10.40 2.44
C ILE A 274 15.31 9.02 2.37
N GLY A 275 16.43 8.86 3.08
CA GLY A 275 17.19 7.60 3.11
C GLY A 275 18.18 7.44 1.95
N LEU A 276 18.09 8.26 0.89
CA LEU A 276 19.05 8.24 -0.22
C LEU A 276 20.29 9.08 0.11
N ASN A 277 21.37 8.87 -0.65
CA ASN A 277 22.58 9.70 -0.59
C ASN A 277 22.68 10.60 -1.82
N TYR A 278 23.66 11.51 -1.79
CA TYR A 278 24.16 12.13 -3.02
C TYR A 278 24.61 11.05 -4.00
N LYS A 279 24.33 11.23 -5.31
CA LYS A 279 24.70 10.23 -6.31
C LYS A 279 26.21 9.99 -6.39
N THR A 280 27.03 11.05 -6.45
CA THR A 280 28.49 10.90 -6.53
C THR A 280 29.29 11.88 -5.67
N ALA A 281 28.80 13.10 -5.46
CA ALA A 281 29.52 14.16 -4.78
C ALA A 281 28.60 14.91 -3.81
N ILE A 282 29.09 15.16 -2.59
CA ILE A 282 28.43 16.02 -1.61
C ILE A 282 28.41 17.48 -2.14
N SER A 283 27.33 18.23 -1.91
CA SER A 283 27.27 19.65 -2.28
C SER A 283 28.09 20.55 -1.34
N ASN A 284 28.33 21.80 -1.74
CA ASN A 284 28.83 22.87 -0.84
C ASN A 284 27.85 24.06 -0.73
N ASN A 285 26.66 23.94 -1.30
CA ASN A 285 25.57 24.91 -1.19
C ASN A 285 24.22 24.17 -1.09
N CYS A 286 23.28 24.72 -0.32
CA CYS A 286 22.01 24.08 -0.01
C CYS A 286 20.90 24.31 -1.03
N CYS A 287 21.06 25.24 -1.97
CA CYS A 287 20.07 25.53 -2.99
C CYS A 287 20.12 24.47 -4.10
N VAL A 288 18.96 24.00 -4.56
CA VAL A 288 18.90 23.01 -5.62
C VAL A 288 18.86 23.72 -6.97
N VAL A 289 19.85 23.49 -7.82
CA VAL A 289 19.77 23.90 -9.23
C VAL A 289 18.88 22.93 -9.98
N THR A 290 17.93 23.49 -10.71
CA THR A 290 16.94 22.81 -11.53
C THR A 290 16.97 23.41 -12.94
N SER A 291 16.06 22.98 -13.82
CA SER A 291 15.96 23.48 -15.20
C SER A 291 15.55 24.96 -15.30
N GLU A 292 14.98 25.51 -14.23
CA GLU A 292 14.47 26.86 -14.13
C GLU A 292 15.59 27.90 -13.98
N LYS A 293 15.30 29.15 -14.36
CA LYS A 293 16.30 30.24 -14.37
C LYS A 293 16.85 30.57 -12.97
N SER A 294 16.06 30.33 -11.94
CA SER A 294 16.42 30.55 -10.54
C SER A 294 16.02 29.33 -9.73
N SER A 295 16.88 28.94 -8.80
CA SER A 295 16.53 27.98 -7.76
C SER A 295 15.53 28.60 -6.79
N ASN A 296 14.52 27.85 -6.41
CA ASN A 296 13.58 28.17 -5.34
C ASN A 296 13.58 27.11 -4.24
N TYR A 297 14.17 25.94 -4.50
CA TYR A 297 14.25 24.83 -3.57
C TYR A 297 15.62 24.75 -2.91
N GLY A 298 15.64 24.24 -1.68
CA GLY A 298 16.88 23.96 -0.97
C GLY A 298 16.66 23.08 0.25
N ILE A 299 17.76 22.61 0.85
CA ILE A 299 17.72 21.81 2.09
C ILE A 299 17.89 22.75 3.28
N ASN A 300 16.82 22.88 4.09
CA ASN A 300 16.79 23.78 5.25
C ASN A 300 17.39 23.14 6.52
N SER A 301 18.57 22.55 6.40
CA SER A 301 19.26 21.95 7.53
C SER A 301 20.76 22.05 7.33
N THR A 302 21.43 22.78 8.22
CA THR A 302 22.90 22.83 8.29
C THR A 302 23.50 21.47 8.63
N ASP A 303 22.68 20.55 9.14
CA ASP A 303 23.12 19.21 9.50
C ASP A 303 23.01 18.16 8.40
N GLN A 304 22.27 18.46 7.34
CA GLN A 304 22.11 17.56 6.19
C GLN A 304 22.69 18.14 4.91
N CYS A 305 22.51 19.45 4.69
CA CYS A 305 23.13 20.13 3.57
C CYS A 305 24.66 20.06 3.68
N ASN A 306 25.32 19.70 2.58
CA ASN A 306 26.78 19.62 2.47
C ASN A 306 27.44 18.58 3.38
N LYS A 307 26.68 17.60 3.88
CA LYS A 307 27.20 16.44 4.59
C LYS A 307 26.93 15.18 3.78
N GLN A 308 27.71 14.12 4.01
CA GLN A 308 27.39 12.82 3.45
C GLN A 308 26.03 12.37 4.00
N GLY A 309 25.19 11.79 3.14
CA GLY A 309 23.89 11.25 3.55
C GLY A 309 23.99 10.05 4.50
N PRO A 310 22.88 9.33 4.74
CA PRO A 310 21.60 9.47 4.04
C PRO A 310 20.85 10.76 4.40
N PHE A 311 20.04 11.26 3.46
CA PHE A 311 19.20 12.43 3.68
C PHE A 311 18.11 12.11 4.71
N THR A 312 18.05 12.92 5.77
CA THR A 312 16.92 12.93 6.72
C THR A 312 16.03 14.16 6.57
N VAL A 313 16.42 15.10 5.70
CA VAL A 313 15.69 16.31 5.34
C VAL A 313 15.77 16.45 3.84
N VAL A 314 14.65 16.77 3.20
CA VAL A 314 14.53 16.85 1.74
C VAL A 314 14.53 18.30 1.25
N PRO A 315 14.76 18.52 -0.06
CA PRO A 315 14.53 19.82 -0.67
C PRO A 315 13.10 20.33 -0.41
N SER A 316 12.99 21.56 0.05
CA SER A 316 11.70 22.24 0.27
C SER A 316 11.72 23.61 -0.37
N TYR A 317 10.53 24.14 -0.66
CA TYR A 317 10.39 25.49 -1.19
C TYR A 317 10.96 26.51 -0.19
N ASN A 318 11.83 27.40 -0.67
CA ASN A 318 12.60 28.35 0.12
C ASN A 318 13.48 27.70 1.22
N GLY A 319 13.73 26.39 1.16
CA GLY A 319 14.62 25.74 2.11
C GLY A 319 16.03 26.31 2.01
N GLY A 320 16.70 26.56 3.14
CA GLY A 320 18.02 27.19 3.16
C GLY A 320 18.04 28.65 2.67
N GLY A 321 16.87 29.31 2.55
CA GLY A 321 16.76 30.69 2.05
C GLY A 321 16.90 30.81 0.53
N CYS A 322 16.62 29.74 -0.21
CA CYS A 322 16.92 29.63 -1.63
C CYS A 322 15.89 30.24 -2.58
N ARG A 323 14.92 31.03 -2.14
CA ARG A 323 13.93 31.63 -3.05
C ARG A 323 14.58 32.60 -4.05
N ASN A 324 14.33 32.39 -5.35
CA ASN A 324 14.92 33.15 -6.46
C ASN A 324 16.46 33.19 -6.46
N TYR A 325 17.11 32.16 -5.96
CA TYR A 325 18.55 32.08 -5.86
C TYR A 325 19.20 31.81 -7.25
N THR A 326 20.20 32.61 -7.63
CA THR A 326 20.81 32.56 -8.98
C THR A 326 22.32 32.34 -8.98
N THR A 327 22.97 32.37 -7.81
CA THR A 327 24.42 32.25 -7.71
C THR A 327 24.85 30.79 -7.80
N ARG A 328 25.73 30.43 -8.75
CA ARG A 328 26.26 29.06 -8.87
C ARG A 328 27.53 28.86 -8.08
N HIS A 329 27.62 27.74 -7.37
CA HIS A 329 28.82 27.25 -6.68
C HIS A 329 29.43 26.06 -7.41
N SER A 330 30.72 25.81 -7.24
CA SER A 330 31.44 24.70 -7.90
C SER A 330 30.90 23.31 -7.55
N ARG A 331 30.28 23.14 -6.36
CA ARG A 331 29.59 21.92 -5.93
C ARG A 331 28.16 22.22 -5.51
N GLN A 332 27.48 23.07 -6.27
CA GLN A 332 26.06 23.36 -6.08
C GLN A 332 25.23 22.07 -6.06
N LEU A 333 24.31 21.95 -5.09
CA LEU A 333 23.33 20.87 -5.08
C LEU A 333 22.49 20.96 -6.36
N THR A 334 22.41 19.86 -7.11
CA THR A 334 21.88 19.80 -8.46
C THR A 334 20.86 18.67 -8.54
N PHE A 335 19.70 18.97 -9.11
CA PHE A 335 18.65 17.99 -9.37
C PHE A 335 18.72 17.56 -10.83
N CYS A 336 19.10 16.31 -11.05
CA CYS A 336 19.29 15.74 -12.37
C CYS A 336 18.19 14.74 -12.70
N MET A 337 17.85 14.64 -13.97
CA MET A 337 16.84 13.79 -14.58
C MET A 337 17.48 13.06 -15.76
N SER A 338 17.26 11.75 -15.92
CA SER A 338 17.74 11.02 -17.09
C SER A 338 17.11 11.56 -18.37
N ASN A 339 17.87 11.60 -19.46
CA ASN A 339 17.38 12.07 -20.76
C ASN A 339 16.41 11.10 -21.43
#